data_AF-C8X9X3-F1
#
_entry.id   AF-C8X9X3-F1
#
_cell.length_a   1.000
_cell.length_b   1.000
_cell.length_c   1.000
_cell.angle_alpha   90.00
_cell.angle_beta   90.00
_cell.angle_gamma   90.00
#
_symmetry.space_group_name_H-M   'P 1'
#
loop_
_entity.id
_entity.type
_entity.pdbx_description
1 polymer ?
#
loop_
_entity_poly.entity_id
_entity_poly.type
_entity_poly.pdbx_seq_one_letter_code
_entity_poly.pdbx_strand_id
1 'polypeptide(L)'
;MTSYSGARAIVIGGSIGGLTTALLLRDIGFDVTIFERTPTVLDGRGSGIVLQPDTLRWFTERSTKNPAQLSTSTRWVQYLDQHDQIVHREERTWSYTAWGTFYRALLDDFGLDRYVLGEFAAGFDQDENGVDVRFVSGRRERAELVVFADGISSMARSRIDPSATMTYSGYVGWRGTVPEHTLSAHARQTLRDAISYTVVPNSHITMYPIPGENGVGADDRLMNYVWYRNVPAGPELTEMLVDKRGFAGAVSVHPGQVQDRYVAEMRAEAARVFGPAIAEAVTSTATPYVQVVQDVRSGKMADGRVALIGDAACGARPHAAAGTAKAAADGWALHDALQQADGDIAAALRKWEPAQLALSAALLERVVDMGERAQFRGTWTPGDPSLRFGLYAPGR
;
A
#
# COMPACT_ATOMS: atom_id res chain seq x y z
N MET A 1 24.37 23.40 -11.13
CA MET A 1 23.09 23.24 -11.85
C MET A 1 22.90 21.77 -12.10
N THR A 2 21.75 21.20 -11.74
CA THR A 2 21.45 19.80 -12.06
C THR A 2 21.14 19.67 -13.56
N SER A 3 21.38 18.49 -14.14
CA SER A 3 21.18 18.23 -15.59
C SER A 3 19.72 18.36 -16.05
N TYR A 4 18.77 18.50 -15.11
CA TYR A 4 17.33 18.60 -15.38
C TYR A 4 16.72 19.95 -14.99
N SER A 5 17.55 20.96 -14.67
CA SER A 5 17.06 22.28 -14.31
C SER A 5 16.20 22.87 -15.43
N GLY A 6 14.90 23.06 -15.16
CA GLY A 6 13.93 23.58 -16.13
C GLY A 6 13.24 22.52 -17.00
N ALA A 7 13.62 21.25 -16.92
CA ALA A 7 12.86 20.15 -17.52
C ALA A 7 11.58 19.89 -16.70
N ARG A 8 10.50 19.51 -17.36
CA ARG A 8 9.20 19.23 -16.74
C ARG A 8 9.02 17.74 -16.53
N ALA A 9 8.51 17.36 -15.37
CA ALA A 9 8.06 16.01 -15.08
C ALA A 9 6.59 16.02 -14.62
N ILE A 10 5.84 15.02 -15.05
CA ILE A 10 4.48 14.79 -14.59
C ILE A 10 4.43 13.47 -13.83
N VAL A 11 3.80 13.48 -12.65
CA VAL A 11 3.51 12.27 -11.88
C VAL A 11 1.99 12.08 -11.85
N ILE A 12 1.52 10.94 -12.33
CA ILE A 12 0.10 10.57 -12.32
C ILE A 12 -0.17 9.66 -11.13
N GLY A 13 -1.03 10.08 -10.20
CA GLY A 13 -1.29 9.41 -8.93
C GLY A 13 -0.55 10.09 -7.78
N GLY A 14 -1.32 10.71 -6.88
CA GLY A 14 -0.78 11.56 -5.83
C GLY A 14 -0.66 10.87 -4.47
N SER A 15 -0.53 9.55 -4.42
CA SER A 15 -0.36 8.77 -3.18
C SER A 15 1.12 8.74 -2.74
N ILE A 16 1.45 7.93 -1.73
CA ILE A 16 2.80 7.79 -1.14
C ILE A 16 3.89 7.61 -2.22
N GLY A 17 3.73 6.65 -3.13
CA GLY A 17 4.73 6.39 -4.18
C GLY A 17 4.91 7.55 -5.16
N GLY A 18 3.81 8.21 -5.53
CA GLY A 18 3.82 9.36 -6.43
C GLY A 18 4.43 10.60 -5.78
N LEU A 19 4.06 10.90 -4.54
CA LEU A 19 4.62 12.01 -3.76
C LEU A 19 6.11 11.83 -3.51
N THR A 20 6.54 10.66 -3.05
CA THR A 20 7.98 10.36 -2.86
C THR A 20 8.75 10.55 -4.16
N THR A 21 8.24 10.03 -5.27
CA THR A 21 8.90 10.19 -6.58
C THR A 21 8.93 11.65 -7.03
N ALA A 22 7.83 12.38 -6.86
CA ALA A 22 7.76 13.79 -7.25
C ALA A 22 8.75 14.66 -6.46
N LEU A 23 8.87 14.41 -5.16
CA LEU A 23 9.83 15.05 -4.28
C LEU A 23 11.27 14.77 -4.72
N LEU A 24 11.59 13.51 -5.04
CA LEU A 24 12.90 13.12 -5.55
C LEU A 24 13.23 13.74 -6.92
N LEU A 25 12.25 13.82 -7.82
CA LEU A 25 12.43 14.49 -9.11
C LEU A 25 12.68 16.00 -8.95
N ARG A 26 11.99 16.64 -7.99
CA ARG A 26 12.20 18.05 -7.65
C ARG A 26 13.61 18.28 -7.10
N ASP A 27 14.12 17.37 -6.28
CA ASP A 27 15.47 17.46 -5.70
C ASP A 27 16.58 17.44 -6.76
N ILE A 28 16.32 16.88 -7.95
CA ILE A 28 17.26 16.90 -9.08
C ILE A 28 16.90 17.97 -10.13
N GLY A 29 15.99 18.89 -9.81
CA GLY A 29 15.74 20.13 -10.55
C GLY A 29 14.60 20.12 -11.57
N PHE A 30 13.81 19.04 -11.67
CA PHE A 30 12.60 19.05 -12.50
C PHE A 30 11.54 20.04 -11.97
N ASP A 31 10.80 20.69 -12.87
CA ASP A 31 9.49 21.29 -12.56
C ASP A 31 8.43 20.18 -12.54
N VAL A 32 8.03 19.75 -11.34
CA VAL A 32 7.17 18.57 -11.16
C VAL A 32 5.72 18.98 -10.90
N THR A 33 4.78 18.37 -11.63
CA THR A 33 3.35 18.48 -11.34
C THR A 33 2.75 17.10 -11.07
N ILE A 34 2.02 16.97 -9.96
CA ILE A 34 1.27 15.75 -9.62
C ILE A 34 -0.18 15.93 -10.05
N PHE A 35 -0.75 14.94 -10.71
CA PHE A 35 -2.19 14.85 -10.99
C PHE A 35 -2.79 13.68 -10.22
N GLU A 36 -3.77 13.98 -9.36
CA GLU A 36 -4.51 13.01 -8.57
C GLU A 36 -5.96 12.96 -9.03
N ARG A 37 -6.48 11.75 -9.25
CA ARG A 37 -7.84 11.54 -9.76
C ARG A 37 -8.93 11.92 -8.76
N THR A 38 -8.63 11.83 -7.48
CA THR A 38 -9.57 12.13 -6.41
C THR A 38 -9.74 13.65 -6.31
N PRO A 39 -10.98 14.19 -6.27
CA PRO A 39 -11.22 15.63 -6.25
C PRO A 39 -10.94 16.29 -4.89
N THR A 40 -10.62 15.49 -3.88
CA THR A 40 -10.30 15.94 -2.53
C THR A 40 -8.98 15.33 -2.09
N VAL A 41 -8.33 15.97 -1.11
CA VAL A 41 -7.19 15.38 -0.41
C VAL A 41 -7.55 13.98 0.07
N LEU A 42 -6.65 13.03 -0.18
CA LEU A 42 -6.90 11.62 0.09
C LEU A 42 -7.04 11.39 1.60
N ASP A 43 -8.01 10.57 1.96
CA ASP A 43 -8.16 10.06 3.31
C ASP A 43 -7.75 8.59 3.37
N GLY A 44 -6.88 8.25 4.32
CA GLY A 44 -6.36 6.91 4.55
C GLY A 44 -7.36 5.93 5.11
N ARG A 45 -8.56 6.40 5.49
CA ARG A 45 -9.68 5.56 5.95
C ARG A 45 -9.28 4.62 7.09
N GLY A 46 -8.37 5.08 7.94
CA GLY A 46 -7.81 4.28 9.04
C GLY A 46 -6.88 3.13 8.63
N SER A 47 -6.43 3.04 7.38
CA SER A 47 -5.56 1.94 6.96
C SER A 47 -4.16 2.04 7.59
N GLY A 48 -3.73 1.01 8.30
CA GLY A 48 -2.36 0.91 8.81
C GLY A 48 -1.33 0.58 7.74
N ILE A 49 -0.10 1.05 7.95
CA ILE A 49 1.08 0.73 7.13
C ILE A 49 2.24 0.38 8.06
N VAL A 50 2.98 -0.67 7.70
CA VAL A 50 4.27 -0.98 8.32
C VAL A 50 5.34 -0.12 7.66
N LEU A 51 6.09 0.61 8.47
CA LEU A 51 7.17 1.47 7.99
C LEU A 51 8.43 0.65 7.77
N GLN A 52 8.84 0.58 6.51
CA GLN A 52 10.09 -0.05 6.08
C GLN A 52 11.14 1.02 5.74
N PRO A 53 12.43 0.65 5.67
CA PRO A 53 13.51 1.60 5.37
C PRO A 53 13.25 2.47 4.14
N ASP A 54 12.88 1.86 3.00
CA ASP A 54 12.61 2.59 1.76
C ASP A 54 11.44 3.57 1.88
N THR A 55 10.38 3.18 2.59
CA THR A 55 9.23 4.04 2.86
C THR A 55 9.64 5.27 3.66
N LEU A 56 10.46 5.09 4.69
CA LEU A 56 10.90 6.16 5.60
C LEU A 56 12.00 7.05 5.03
N ARG A 57 12.74 6.57 4.02
CA ARG A 57 13.99 7.16 3.56
C ARG A 57 13.91 8.65 3.24
N TRP A 58 12.80 9.11 2.64
CA TRP A 58 12.59 10.54 2.39
C TRP A 58 12.62 11.38 3.68
N PHE A 59 11.90 10.93 4.71
CA PHE A 59 11.86 11.64 5.98
C PHE A 59 13.19 11.59 6.74
N THR A 60 13.96 10.53 6.57
CA THR A 60 15.27 10.38 7.19
C THR A 60 16.35 11.21 6.50
N GLU A 61 16.31 11.32 5.16
CA GLU A 61 17.40 11.92 4.38
C GLU A 61 17.13 13.35 3.90
N ARG A 62 15.87 13.77 3.73
CA ARG A 62 15.51 15.02 3.03
C ARG A 62 14.50 15.89 3.78
N SER A 63 13.52 15.30 4.46
CA SER A 63 12.51 16.06 5.17
C SER A 63 13.05 16.73 6.43
N THR A 64 12.44 17.85 6.81
CA THR A 64 12.62 18.47 8.13
C THR A 64 11.69 17.87 9.19
N LYS A 65 10.70 17.05 8.79
CA LYS A 65 9.76 16.41 9.69
C LYS A 65 10.40 15.23 10.41
N ASN A 66 10.06 15.04 11.69
CA ASN A 66 10.58 13.93 12.49
C ASN A 66 9.73 12.65 12.29
N PRO A 67 10.28 11.53 11.78
CA PRO A 67 9.56 10.26 11.62
C PRO A 67 8.90 9.74 12.90
N ALA A 68 9.47 10.05 14.08
CA ALA A 68 8.92 9.63 15.36
C ALA A 68 7.56 10.30 15.69
N GLN A 69 7.26 11.44 15.05
CA GLN A 69 5.96 12.12 15.19
C GLN A 69 4.89 11.57 14.23
N LEU A 70 5.28 10.67 13.32
CA LEU A 70 4.40 10.08 12.32
C LEU A 70 4.12 8.61 12.60
N SER A 71 4.71 8.03 13.64
CA SER A 71 4.72 6.59 13.84
C SER A 71 4.57 6.18 15.30
N THR A 72 4.12 4.94 15.48
CA THR A 72 4.22 4.19 16.74
C THR A 72 5.02 2.92 16.48
N SER A 73 5.51 2.26 17.53
CA SER A 73 6.21 0.98 17.41
C SER A 73 5.73 -0.03 18.43
N THR A 74 6.04 -1.30 18.16
CA THR A 74 5.90 -2.41 19.10
C THR A 74 7.18 -3.20 19.14
N ARG A 75 7.50 -3.81 20.28
CA ARG A 75 8.75 -4.57 20.48
C ARG A 75 8.67 -6.02 20.04
N TRP A 76 7.47 -6.56 19.87
CA TRP A 76 7.27 -7.98 19.67
C TRP A 76 6.52 -8.30 18.37
N VAL A 77 6.86 -9.44 17.78
CA VAL A 77 5.97 -10.17 16.87
C VAL A 77 5.43 -11.36 17.69
N GLN A 78 4.12 -11.55 17.71
CA GLN A 78 3.50 -12.66 18.45
C GLN A 78 2.44 -13.39 17.65
N TYR A 79 2.26 -14.67 17.96
CA TYR A 79 1.22 -15.54 17.45
C TYR A 79 0.35 -16.00 18.61
N LEU A 80 -0.96 -15.83 18.48
CA LEU A 80 -1.94 -16.19 19.48
C LEU A 80 -2.83 -17.33 18.97
N ASP A 81 -3.20 -18.25 19.86
CA ASP A 81 -4.23 -19.25 19.59
C ASP A 81 -5.64 -18.70 19.83
N GLN A 82 -6.66 -19.57 19.72
CA GLN A 82 -8.07 -19.23 19.93
C GLN A 82 -8.45 -18.93 21.41
N HIS A 83 -7.49 -18.95 22.33
CA HIS A 83 -7.67 -18.63 23.75
C HIS A 83 -6.72 -17.52 24.22
N ASP A 84 -6.21 -16.70 23.28
CA ASP A 84 -5.20 -15.66 23.49
C ASP A 84 -3.88 -16.18 24.11
N GLN A 85 -3.58 -17.48 24.01
CA GLN A 85 -2.30 -18.03 24.45
C GLN A 85 -1.23 -17.79 23.40
N ILE A 86 -0.05 -17.38 23.85
CA ILE A 86 1.10 -17.14 22.98
C ILE A 86 1.65 -18.47 22.48
N VAL A 87 1.46 -18.74 21.19
CA VAL A 87 2.04 -19.89 20.48
C VAL A 87 3.50 -19.64 20.11
N HIS A 88 3.81 -18.41 19.74
CA HIS A 88 5.17 -17.98 19.40
C HIS A 88 5.32 -16.48 19.67
N ARG A 89 6.51 -16.06 20.09
CA ARG A 89 6.85 -14.65 20.29
C ARG A 89 8.32 -14.42 20.04
N GLU A 90 8.65 -13.41 19.23
CA GLU A 90 10.03 -12.97 18.98
C GLU A 90 10.20 -11.48 19.26
N GLU A 91 11.34 -11.11 19.84
CA GLU A 91 11.69 -9.71 20.04
C GLU A 91 12.12 -9.12 18.69
N ARG A 92 11.29 -8.24 18.15
CA ARG A 92 11.48 -7.63 16.84
C ARG A 92 10.68 -6.33 16.81
N THR A 93 11.40 -5.21 16.81
CA THR A 93 10.76 -3.90 16.72
C THR A 93 10.27 -3.63 15.31
N TRP A 94 9.00 -3.28 15.20
CA TRP A 94 8.38 -2.77 13.98
C TRP A 94 7.76 -1.41 14.27
N SER A 95 7.83 -0.52 13.28
CA SER A 95 7.17 0.79 13.33
C SER A 95 5.99 0.80 12.37
N TYR A 96 4.95 1.51 12.75
CA TYR A 96 3.68 1.60 12.04
C TYR A 96 3.23 3.04 11.95
N THR A 97 2.46 3.33 10.93
CA THR A 97 1.76 4.60 10.77
C THR A 97 0.36 4.37 10.22
N ALA A 98 -0.49 5.39 10.32
CA ALA A 98 -1.71 5.45 9.52
C ALA A 98 -1.35 6.00 8.13
N TRP A 99 -1.95 5.42 7.09
CA TRP A 99 -1.72 5.87 5.71
C TRP A 99 -1.94 7.38 5.56
N GLY A 100 -3.00 7.92 6.18
CA GLY A 100 -3.34 9.34 6.10
C GLY A 100 -2.29 10.24 6.73
N THR A 101 -1.73 9.84 7.87
CA THR A 101 -0.65 10.58 8.54
C THR A 101 0.60 10.66 7.67
N PHE A 102 1.01 9.54 7.08
CA PHE A 102 2.19 9.49 6.22
C PHE A 102 2.01 10.26 4.92
N TYR A 103 0.86 10.09 4.28
CA TYR A 103 0.48 10.80 3.06
C TYR A 103 0.46 12.32 3.27
N ARG A 104 -0.19 12.81 4.34
CA ARG A 104 -0.24 14.25 4.65
C ARG A 104 1.15 14.83 4.90
N ALA A 105 2.01 14.11 5.61
CA ALA A 105 3.38 14.56 5.85
C ALA A 105 4.20 14.71 4.55
N LEU A 106 4.04 13.79 3.59
CA LEU A 106 4.65 13.88 2.26
C LEU A 106 4.04 15.00 1.43
N LEU A 107 2.71 15.14 1.47
CA LEU A 107 1.99 16.22 0.78
C LEU A 107 2.43 17.59 1.29
N ASP A 108 2.63 17.73 2.60
CA ASP A 108 3.13 18.96 3.22
C ASP A 108 4.57 19.28 2.81
N ASP A 109 5.43 18.27 2.57
CA ASP A 109 6.78 18.51 2.02
C ASP A 109 6.72 18.90 0.53
N PHE A 110 5.74 18.38 -0.21
CA PHE A 110 5.58 18.68 -1.63
C PHE A 110 4.93 20.06 -1.85
N GLY A 111 3.91 20.40 -1.07
CA GLY A 111 3.07 21.59 -1.24
C GLY A 111 1.88 21.34 -2.18
N LEU A 112 0.92 22.27 -2.17
CA LEU A 112 -0.33 22.14 -2.94
C LEU A 112 -0.29 22.83 -4.30
N ASP A 113 0.66 23.75 -4.53
CA ASP A 113 0.71 24.59 -5.74
C ASP A 113 0.80 23.78 -7.05
N ARG A 114 1.45 22.61 -6.98
CA ARG A 114 1.63 21.69 -8.12
C ARG A 114 0.99 20.32 -7.88
N TYR A 115 0.02 20.24 -6.96
CA TYR A 115 -0.75 19.04 -6.65
C TYR A 115 -2.19 19.23 -7.15
N VAL A 116 -2.46 18.77 -8.37
CA VAL A 116 -3.73 19.00 -9.06
C VAL A 116 -4.70 17.84 -8.77
N LEU A 117 -5.74 18.13 -8.00
CA LEU A 117 -6.82 17.20 -7.66
C LEU A 117 -7.87 17.09 -8.78
N GLY A 118 -8.62 15.98 -8.80
CA GLY A 118 -9.76 15.76 -9.69
C GLY A 118 -9.40 15.49 -11.15
N GLU A 119 -8.14 15.18 -11.45
CA GLU A 119 -7.66 14.98 -12.82
C GLU A 119 -7.27 13.51 -13.04
N PHE A 120 -8.10 12.78 -13.79
CA PHE A 120 -7.86 11.38 -14.15
C PHE A 120 -7.20 11.30 -15.53
N ALA A 121 -5.97 10.80 -15.61
CA ALA A 121 -5.30 10.54 -16.87
C ALA A 121 -6.00 9.38 -17.62
N ALA A 122 -6.43 9.64 -18.85
CA ALA A 122 -7.17 8.72 -19.70
C ALA A 122 -6.32 8.18 -20.87
N GLY A 123 -5.18 8.80 -21.16
CA GLY A 123 -4.25 8.35 -22.19
C GLY A 123 -2.99 9.18 -22.22
N PHE A 124 -2.01 8.72 -22.98
CA PHE A 124 -0.81 9.50 -23.29
C PHE A 124 -0.40 9.25 -24.75
N ASP A 125 0.46 10.05 -25.35
CA ASP A 125 1.27 9.65 -26.53
C ASP A 125 2.65 10.28 -26.34
N GLN A 126 3.65 9.85 -27.10
CA GLN A 126 5.00 10.37 -26.94
C GLN A 126 5.75 10.45 -28.26
N ASP A 127 6.73 11.35 -28.29
CA ASP A 127 7.71 11.51 -29.35
C ASP A 127 9.12 11.63 -28.73
N GLU A 128 10.11 11.94 -29.55
CA GLU A 128 11.51 12.05 -29.14
C GLU A 128 11.75 13.15 -28.08
N ASN A 129 10.86 14.14 -27.97
CA ASN A 129 11.02 15.33 -27.13
C ASN A 129 10.14 15.30 -25.87
N GLY A 130 9.11 14.47 -25.78
CA GLY A 130 8.23 14.45 -24.62
C GLY A 130 6.99 13.59 -24.76
N VAL A 131 6.14 13.67 -23.74
CA VAL A 131 4.93 12.86 -23.55
C VAL A 131 3.74 13.79 -23.36
N ASP A 132 2.69 13.60 -24.15
CA ASP A 132 1.40 14.30 -24.04
C ASP A 132 0.40 13.45 -23.26
N VAL A 133 0.08 13.85 -22.03
CA VAL A 133 -0.95 13.21 -21.20
C VAL A 133 -2.31 13.85 -21.45
N ARG A 134 -3.34 13.02 -21.62
CA ARG A 134 -4.74 13.43 -21.82
C ARG A 134 -5.57 13.05 -20.60
N PHE A 135 -6.40 13.96 -20.14
CA PHE A 135 -7.24 13.77 -18.96
C PHE A 135 -8.72 13.70 -19.33
N VAL A 136 -9.54 13.07 -18.48
CA VAL A 136 -11.01 12.96 -18.65
C VAL A 136 -11.68 14.33 -18.74
N SER A 137 -11.14 15.34 -18.06
CA SER A 137 -11.59 16.73 -18.11
C SER A 137 -11.46 17.38 -19.49
N GLY A 138 -10.72 16.75 -20.41
CA GLY A 138 -10.29 17.35 -21.68
C GLY A 138 -8.95 18.09 -21.59
N ARG A 139 -8.39 18.26 -20.38
CA ARG A 139 -7.05 18.81 -20.17
C ARG A 139 -6.01 17.98 -20.94
N ARG A 140 -4.97 18.67 -21.43
CA ARG A 140 -3.76 18.06 -21.99
C ARG A 140 -2.53 18.72 -21.38
N GLU A 141 -1.55 17.90 -21.02
CA GLU A 141 -0.31 18.37 -20.42
C GLU A 141 0.86 17.64 -21.06
N ARG A 142 1.94 18.37 -21.32
CA ARG A 142 3.15 17.82 -21.94
C ARG A 142 4.34 17.96 -21.01
N ALA A 143 5.18 16.93 -20.94
CA ALA A 143 6.41 16.90 -20.14
C ALA A 143 7.50 16.01 -20.77
N GLU A 144 8.76 16.22 -20.42
CA GLU A 144 9.89 15.41 -20.88
C GLU A 144 9.96 14.03 -20.20
N LEU A 145 9.34 13.90 -19.01
CA LEU A 145 9.19 12.65 -18.25
C LEU A 145 7.76 12.54 -17.70
N VAL A 146 7.16 11.35 -17.82
CA VAL A 146 5.90 11.02 -17.14
C VAL A 146 6.06 9.75 -16.31
N VAL A 147 5.70 9.82 -15.03
CA VAL A 147 5.69 8.68 -14.11
C VAL A 147 4.27 8.36 -13.70
N PHE A 148 3.79 7.17 -14.04
CA PHE A 148 2.50 6.64 -13.59
C PHE A 148 2.69 5.88 -12.27
N ALA A 149 2.13 6.46 -11.21
CA ALA A 149 2.00 5.95 -9.86
C ALA A 149 0.51 5.81 -9.47
N ASP A 150 -0.34 5.50 -10.46
CA ASP A 150 -1.81 5.52 -10.40
C ASP A 150 -2.45 4.23 -9.86
N GLY A 151 -1.62 3.38 -9.25
CA GLY A 151 -2.03 2.24 -8.44
C GLY A 151 -2.46 1.01 -9.25
N ILE A 152 -3.03 0.02 -8.55
CA ILE A 152 -3.34 -1.29 -9.12
C ILE A 152 -4.24 -1.24 -10.36
N SER A 153 -5.10 -0.21 -10.50
CA SER A 153 -5.97 -0.01 -11.66
C SER A 153 -5.32 0.80 -12.79
N SER A 154 -3.98 0.88 -12.84
CA SER A 154 -3.26 1.72 -13.80
C SER A 154 -3.71 1.49 -15.23
N MET A 155 -4.11 2.58 -15.89
CA MET A 155 -4.43 2.57 -17.32
C MET A 155 -3.16 2.49 -18.15
N ALA A 156 -2.09 3.18 -17.73
CA ALA A 156 -0.83 3.18 -18.47
C ALA A 156 -0.20 1.79 -18.58
N ARG A 157 -0.41 0.92 -17.57
CA ARG A 157 0.07 -0.46 -17.60
C ARG A 157 -0.40 -1.22 -18.83
N SER A 158 -1.68 -1.12 -19.22
CA SER A 158 -2.19 -1.87 -20.38
C SER A 158 -1.59 -1.43 -21.72
N ARG A 159 -1.00 -0.22 -21.78
CA ARG A 159 -0.29 0.26 -22.98
C ARG A 159 1.19 -0.09 -22.97
N ILE A 160 1.84 -0.04 -21.80
CA ILE A 160 3.27 -0.33 -21.65
C ILE A 160 3.53 -1.84 -21.66
N ASP A 161 2.66 -2.60 -21.00
CA ASP A 161 2.66 -4.07 -21.02
C ASP A 161 1.23 -4.61 -21.17
N PRO A 162 0.75 -4.76 -22.42
CA PRO A 162 -0.55 -5.34 -22.72
C PRO A 162 -0.72 -6.79 -22.24
N SER A 163 0.38 -7.49 -21.92
CA SER A 163 0.33 -8.88 -21.45
C SER A 163 0.12 -9.01 -19.94
N ALA A 164 0.29 -7.91 -19.19
CA ALA A 164 0.10 -7.89 -17.75
C ALA A 164 -1.36 -8.19 -17.36
N THR A 165 -1.57 -9.27 -16.61
CA THR A 165 -2.90 -9.72 -16.20
C THR A 165 -3.10 -9.54 -14.69
N MET A 166 -4.22 -8.89 -14.32
CA MET A 166 -4.67 -8.83 -12.93
C MET A 166 -5.31 -10.15 -12.53
N THR A 167 -4.84 -10.77 -11.46
CA THR A 167 -5.33 -12.07 -11.00
C THR A 167 -5.94 -11.94 -9.62
N TYR A 168 -7.20 -12.38 -9.47
CA TYR A 168 -7.81 -12.51 -8.16
C TYR A 168 -7.17 -13.66 -7.39
N SER A 169 -6.72 -13.41 -6.17
CA SER A 169 -5.95 -14.38 -5.38
C SER A 169 -6.81 -15.42 -4.65
N GLY A 170 -8.14 -15.38 -4.79
CA GLY A 170 -9.07 -16.34 -4.16
C GLY A 170 -9.57 -15.97 -2.76
N TYR A 171 -9.19 -14.78 -2.26
CA TYR A 171 -9.59 -14.29 -0.94
C TYR A 171 -9.68 -12.77 -0.88
N VAL A 172 -10.39 -12.30 0.14
CA VAL A 172 -10.54 -10.87 0.47
C VAL A 172 -9.86 -10.56 1.80
N GLY A 173 -9.49 -9.30 1.99
CA GLY A 173 -9.07 -8.76 3.28
C GLY A 173 -10.17 -7.92 3.91
N TRP A 174 -10.71 -8.37 5.03
CA TRP A 174 -11.48 -7.53 5.94
C TRP A 174 -10.54 -6.62 6.70
N ARG A 175 -10.83 -5.33 6.72
CA ARG A 175 -10.01 -4.32 7.36
C ARG A 175 -10.84 -3.47 8.30
N GLY A 176 -10.18 -2.97 9.34
CA GLY A 176 -10.84 -2.14 10.33
C GLY A 176 -9.86 -1.54 11.33
N THR A 177 -10.35 -0.54 12.05
CA THR A 177 -9.68 0.07 13.18
C THR A 177 -10.66 0.23 14.32
N VAL A 178 -10.14 0.13 15.54
CA VAL A 178 -10.86 0.41 16.79
C VAL A 178 -9.97 1.28 17.67
N PRO A 179 -10.49 2.33 18.33
CA PRO A 179 -9.71 3.09 19.30
C PRO A 179 -9.15 2.16 20.39
N GLU A 180 -7.84 2.19 20.62
CA GLU A 180 -7.20 1.26 21.53
C GLU A 180 -7.78 1.43 22.95
N HIS A 181 -8.10 2.66 23.35
CA HIS A 181 -8.65 2.97 24.68
C HIS A 181 -10.06 2.42 24.92
N THR A 182 -10.82 2.07 23.88
CA THR A 182 -12.16 1.46 24.04
C THR A 182 -12.12 -0.05 24.26
N LEU A 183 -10.97 -0.68 24.04
CA LEU A 183 -10.79 -2.11 24.26
C LEU A 183 -10.68 -2.45 25.76
N SER A 184 -11.12 -3.65 26.12
CA SER A 184 -11.00 -4.21 27.46
C SER A 184 -9.54 -4.20 27.95
N ALA A 185 -9.36 -4.23 29.28
CA ALA A 185 -8.02 -4.30 29.87
C ALA A 185 -7.25 -5.54 29.37
N HIS A 186 -7.94 -6.67 29.21
CA HIS A 186 -7.40 -7.90 28.67
C HIS A 186 -6.91 -7.72 27.23
N ALA A 187 -7.77 -7.24 26.32
CA ALA A 187 -7.41 -7.04 24.92
C ALA A 187 -6.26 -6.04 24.76
N ARG A 188 -6.28 -4.92 25.49
CA ARG A 188 -5.17 -3.94 25.49
C ARG A 188 -3.87 -4.56 25.97
N GLN A 189 -3.88 -5.31 27.07
CA GLN A 189 -2.67 -5.93 27.59
C GLN A 189 -2.09 -6.96 26.61
N THR A 190 -2.95 -7.72 25.95
CA THR A 190 -2.57 -8.75 24.97
C THR A 190 -2.00 -8.16 23.68
N LEU A 191 -2.56 -7.05 23.16
CA LEU A 191 -2.27 -6.57 21.80
C LEU A 191 -1.34 -5.33 21.74
N ARG A 192 -1.23 -4.52 22.79
CA ARG A 192 -0.65 -3.15 22.72
C ARG A 192 0.83 -3.03 22.32
N ASP A 193 1.62 -4.08 22.53
CA ASP A 193 3.08 -4.05 22.34
C ASP A 193 3.56 -5.20 21.45
N ALA A 194 2.69 -5.64 20.53
CA ALA A 194 3.07 -6.59 19.50
C ALA A 194 2.31 -6.34 18.21
N ILE A 195 2.92 -6.66 17.08
CA ILE A 195 2.14 -7.14 15.95
C ILE A 195 1.71 -8.58 16.24
N SER A 196 0.40 -8.79 16.27
CA SER A 196 -0.22 -10.06 16.65
C SER A 196 -0.78 -10.75 15.42
N TYR A 197 -0.57 -12.06 15.36
CA TYR A 197 -1.16 -12.94 14.35
C TYR A 197 -1.98 -14.03 15.01
N THR A 198 -3.08 -14.40 14.35
CA THR A 198 -3.72 -15.69 14.59
C THR A 198 -3.96 -16.37 13.26
N VAL A 199 -3.52 -17.62 13.17
CA VAL A 199 -3.67 -18.47 11.98
C VAL A 199 -4.69 -19.54 12.34
N VAL A 200 -5.73 -19.63 11.53
CA VAL A 200 -6.82 -20.62 11.64
C VAL A 200 -6.90 -21.40 10.32
N PRO A 201 -7.66 -22.49 10.23
CA PRO A 201 -7.77 -23.23 8.97
C PRO A 201 -8.17 -22.32 7.80
N ASN A 202 -7.33 -22.26 6.76
CA ASN A 202 -7.54 -21.50 5.51
C ASN A 202 -7.75 -19.98 5.70
N SER A 203 -7.23 -19.41 6.80
CA SER A 203 -7.38 -17.98 7.08
C SER A 203 -6.37 -17.50 8.12
N HIS A 204 -6.08 -16.21 8.11
CA HIS A 204 -5.31 -15.59 9.18
C HIS A 204 -5.68 -14.12 9.36
N ILE A 205 -5.44 -13.60 10.56
CA ILE A 205 -5.58 -12.19 10.90
C ILE A 205 -4.26 -11.65 11.43
N THR A 206 -3.95 -10.41 11.10
CA THR A 206 -2.86 -9.63 11.70
C THR A 206 -3.40 -8.34 12.31
N MET A 207 -2.85 -7.96 13.46
CA MET A 207 -3.25 -6.77 14.23
C MET A 207 -2.04 -6.00 14.73
N TYR A 208 -2.07 -4.68 14.67
CA TYR A 208 -1.02 -3.81 15.19
C TYR A 208 -1.54 -2.41 15.49
N PRO A 209 -0.97 -1.70 16.49
CA PRO A 209 -1.35 -0.33 16.78
C PRO A 209 -0.84 0.63 15.70
N ILE A 210 -1.64 1.64 15.40
CA ILE A 210 -1.28 2.77 14.53
C ILE A 210 -1.64 4.10 15.22
N PRO A 211 -1.00 5.21 14.84
CA PRO A 211 -1.45 6.54 15.25
C PRO A 211 -2.91 6.79 14.85
N GLY A 212 -3.64 7.53 15.68
CA GLY A 212 -4.94 8.09 15.29
C GLY A 212 -4.79 9.38 14.51
N GLU A 213 -5.92 9.96 14.10
CA GLU A 213 -5.93 11.24 13.39
C GLU A 213 -5.46 12.41 14.27
N ASN A 214 -5.69 12.31 15.57
CA ASN A 214 -5.37 13.36 16.54
C ASN A 214 -3.91 13.30 17.05
N GLY A 215 -3.21 12.18 16.86
CA GLY A 215 -1.85 12.05 17.35
C GLY A 215 -1.29 10.63 17.38
N VAL A 216 -0.02 10.55 17.75
CA VAL A 216 0.74 9.30 17.99
C VAL A 216 0.68 8.84 19.46
N GLY A 217 0.05 9.64 20.33
CA GLY A 217 -0.06 9.38 21.76
C GLY A 217 -0.93 8.16 22.06
N ALA A 218 -0.71 7.51 23.20
CA ALA A 218 -1.38 6.25 23.55
C ALA A 218 -2.92 6.35 23.56
N ASP A 219 -3.47 7.51 23.93
CA ASP A 219 -4.92 7.75 23.97
C ASP A 219 -5.54 7.89 22.56
N ASP A 220 -4.74 8.33 21.59
CA ASP A 220 -5.15 8.51 20.19
C ASP A 220 -4.94 7.26 19.34
N ARG A 221 -4.20 6.25 19.83
CA ARG A 221 -3.87 5.07 19.04
C ARG A 221 -5.11 4.27 18.64
N LEU A 222 -5.06 3.75 17.43
CA LEU A 222 -6.03 2.81 16.91
C LEU A 222 -5.39 1.43 16.83
N MET A 223 -6.13 0.38 17.15
CA MET A 223 -5.76 -0.99 16.83
C MET A 223 -6.25 -1.30 15.41
N ASN A 224 -5.31 -1.43 14.47
CA ASN A 224 -5.59 -1.79 13.09
C ASN A 224 -5.55 -3.31 12.91
N TYR A 225 -6.41 -3.86 12.05
CA TYR A 225 -6.31 -5.25 11.63
C TYR A 225 -6.54 -5.46 10.13
N VAL A 226 -6.02 -6.59 9.65
CA VAL A 226 -6.39 -7.18 8.36
C VAL A 226 -6.66 -8.67 8.58
N TRP A 227 -7.87 -9.11 8.24
CA TRP A 227 -8.29 -10.50 8.31
C TRP A 227 -8.58 -11.04 6.91
N TYR A 228 -7.81 -12.05 6.49
CA TYR A 228 -7.96 -12.65 5.17
C TYR A 228 -8.94 -13.82 5.20
N ARG A 229 -9.98 -13.77 4.35
CA ARG A 229 -10.99 -14.82 4.22
C ARG A 229 -11.12 -15.26 2.77
N ASN A 230 -11.10 -16.57 2.55
CA ASN A 230 -11.32 -17.14 1.24
C ASN A 230 -12.77 -16.89 0.80
N VAL A 231 -12.92 -16.34 -0.39
CA VAL A 231 -14.20 -16.14 -1.06
C VAL A 231 -13.97 -16.53 -2.51
N PRO A 232 -14.52 -17.67 -2.99
CA PRO A 232 -14.30 -18.11 -4.37
C PRO A 232 -14.70 -17.05 -5.38
N ALA A 233 -13.98 -16.98 -6.51
CA ALA A 233 -14.43 -16.18 -7.64
C ALA A 233 -15.82 -16.67 -8.09
N GLY A 234 -16.74 -15.76 -8.35
CA GLY A 234 -18.08 -16.11 -8.81
C GLY A 234 -19.18 -15.27 -8.16
N PRO A 235 -20.42 -15.77 -8.16
CA PRO A 235 -21.59 -15.02 -7.71
C PRO A 235 -21.47 -14.46 -6.29
N GLU A 236 -20.92 -15.24 -5.35
CA GLU A 236 -20.76 -14.81 -3.96
C GLU A 236 -19.82 -13.59 -3.83
N LEU A 237 -18.66 -13.63 -4.49
CA LEU A 237 -17.74 -12.49 -4.50
C LEU A 237 -18.38 -11.28 -5.17
N THR A 238 -19.04 -11.48 -6.33
CA THR A 238 -19.74 -10.40 -7.03
C THR A 238 -20.79 -9.74 -6.15
N GLU A 239 -21.58 -10.55 -5.44
CA GLU A 239 -22.61 -10.08 -4.52
C GLU A 239 -21.99 -9.35 -3.32
N MET A 240 -20.88 -9.85 -2.77
CA MET A 240 -20.13 -9.21 -1.68
C MET A 240 -19.60 -7.83 -2.03
N LEU A 241 -19.23 -7.65 -3.30
CA LEU A 241 -18.66 -6.39 -3.78
C LEU A 241 -19.71 -5.34 -4.16
N VAL A 242 -21.01 -5.64 -4.06
CA VAL A 242 -22.06 -4.62 -4.20
C VAL A 242 -22.15 -3.81 -2.91
N ASP A 243 -21.99 -2.49 -3.03
CA ASP A 243 -22.09 -1.59 -1.90
C ASP A 243 -23.56 -1.30 -1.50
N LYS A 244 -23.78 -0.67 -0.33
CA LYS A 244 -25.13 -0.34 0.16
C LYS A 244 -25.95 0.58 -0.77
N ARG A 245 -25.32 1.21 -1.77
CA ARG A 245 -25.98 2.06 -2.78
C ARG A 245 -26.31 1.27 -4.06
N GLY A 246 -25.88 0.01 -4.15
CA GLY A 246 -26.10 -0.86 -5.31
C GLY A 246 -24.98 -0.81 -6.36
N PHE A 247 -23.83 -0.19 -6.07
CA PHE A 247 -22.70 -0.14 -7.01
C PHE A 247 -21.70 -1.26 -6.74
N ALA A 248 -21.21 -1.89 -7.81
CA ALA A 248 -20.13 -2.87 -7.72
C ALA A 248 -18.78 -2.19 -7.45
N GLY A 249 -18.15 -2.52 -6.34
CA GLY A 249 -16.79 -2.12 -6.01
C GLY A 249 -15.76 -3.01 -6.72
N ALA A 250 -14.94 -2.41 -7.58
CA ALA A 250 -13.95 -3.17 -8.36
C ALA A 250 -12.77 -3.71 -7.53
N VAL A 251 -12.32 -2.93 -6.52
CA VAL A 251 -11.13 -3.25 -5.69
C VAL A 251 -11.49 -3.34 -4.21
N SER A 252 -12.48 -2.58 -3.77
CA SER A 252 -12.90 -2.52 -2.38
C SER A 252 -14.35 -2.05 -2.26
N VAL A 253 -15.01 -2.48 -1.19
CA VAL A 253 -16.23 -1.85 -0.70
C VAL A 253 -15.86 -1.01 0.52
N HIS A 254 -16.11 0.30 0.45
CA HIS A 254 -15.57 1.28 1.40
C HIS A 254 -16.18 1.20 2.81
N PRO A 255 -15.53 1.79 3.84
CA PRO A 255 -16.08 1.87 5.19
C PRO A 255 -17.51 2.39 5.21
N GLY A 256 -18.38 1.70 5.96
CA GLY A 256 -19.81 2.02 6.06
C GLY A 256 -20.64 1.66 4.84
N GLN A 257 -20.02 1.19 3.75
CA GLN A 257 -20.69 0.80 2.51
C GLN A 257 -20.78 -0.72 2.31
N VAL A 258 -20.16 -1.52 3.17
CA VAL A 258 -20.30 -2.98 3.15
C VAL A 258 -21.70 -3.37 3.62
N GLN A 259 -22.33 -4.34 2.96
CA GLN A 259 -23.68 -4.79 3.30
C GLN A 259 -23.74 -5.34 4.74
N ASP A 260 -24.83 -5.03 5.43
CA ASP A 260 -24.99 -5.37 6.85
C ASP A 260 -24.92 -6.88 7.11
N ARG A 261 -25.40 -7.71 6.18
CA ARG A 261 -25.31 -9.17 6.28
C ARG A 261 -23.86 -9.65 6.37
N TYR A 262 -22.96 -9.15 5.54
CA TYR A 262 -21.56 -9.57 5.52
C TYR A 262 -20.79 -9.04 6.73
N VAL A 263 -21.17 -7.86 7.23
CA VAL A 263 -20.63 -7.35 8.50
C VAL A 263 -21.09 -8.24 9.66
N ALA A 264 -22.36 -8.64 9.70
CA ALA A 264 -22.89 -9.53 10.73
C ALA A 264 -22.23 -10.93 10.68
N GLU A 265 -22.09 -11.52 9.49
CA GLU A 265 -21.39 -12.79 9.27
C GLU A 265 -19.92 -12.71 9.69
N MET A 266 -19.22 -11.63 9.33
CA MET A 266 -17.84 -11.39 9.71
C MET A 266 -17.69 -11.33 11.24
N ARG A 267 -18.57 -10.60 11.94
CA ARG A 267 -18.56 -10.51 13.40
C ARG A 267 -18.85 -11.85 14.09
N ALA A 268 -19.86 -12.57 13.60
CA ALA A 268 -20.21 -13.89 14.14
C ALA A 268 -19.06 -14.89 13.97
N GLU A 269 -18.43 -14.89 12.79
CA GLU A 269 -17.30 -15.76 12.52
C GLU A 269 -16.06 -15.39 13.35
N ALA A 270 -15.76 -14.09 13.51
CA ALA A 270 -14.64 -13.64 14.36
C ALA A 270 -14.79 -14.12 15.80
N ALA A 271 -15.99 -14.02 16.37
CA ALA A 271 -16.29 -14.51 17.72
C ALA A 271 -16.19 -16.04 17.86
N ARG A 272 -16.30 -16.78 16.76
CA ARG A 272 -16.21 -18.23 16.73
C ARG A 272 -14.78 -18.75 16.59
N VAL A 273 -13.93 -18.07 15.81
CA VAL A 273 -12.61 -18.60 15.41
C VAL A 273 -11.42 -17.97 16.13
N PHE A 274 -11.59 -16.79 16.73
CA PHE A 274 -10.50 -16.06 17.38
C PHE A 274 -10.62 -16.03 18.90
N GLY A 275 -9.47 -15.83 19.55
CA GLY A 275 -9.41 -15.56 20.98
C GLY A 275 -10.10 -14.25 21.36
N PRO A 276 -10.51 -14.11 22.64
CA PRO A 276 -11.30 -12.98 23.13
C PRO A 276 -10.75 -11.60 22.72
N ALA A 277 -9.44 -11.39 22.81
CA ALA A 277 -8.83 -10.09 22.50
C ALA A 277 -8.98 -9.69 21.03
N ILE A 278 -8.76 -10.64 20.11
CA ILE A 278 -8.87 -10.41 18.67
C ILE A 278 -10.33 -10.29 18.25
N ALA A 279 -11.18 -11.19 18.76
CA ALA A 279 -12.62 -11.17 18.50
C ALA A 279 -13.25 -9.84 18.94
N GLU A 280 -12.88 -9.33 20.12
CA GLU A 280 -13.34 -8.03 20.63
C GLU A 280 -13.02 -6.90 19.65
N ALA A 281 -11.77 -6.81 19.16
CA ALA A 281 -11.37 -5.74 18.26
C ALA A 281 -12.12 -5.78 16.91
N VAL A 282 -12.30 -6.97 16.33
CA VAL A 282 -13.06 -7.13 15.08
C VAL A 282 -14.53 -6.80 15.28
N THR A 283 -15.15 -7.31 16.36
CA THR A 283 -16.57 -7.11 16.63
C THR A 283 -16.93 -5.67 17.03
N SER A 284 -15.99 -4.97 17.68
CA SER A 284 -16.15 -3.57 18.10
C SER A 284 -15.90 -2.56 16.97
N THR A 285 -15.42 -2.99 15.81
CA THR A 285 -15.15 -2.10 14.69
C THR A 285 -16.45 -1.55 14.11
N ALA A 286 -16.58 -0.21 14.09
CA ALA A 286 -17.80 0.47 13.68
C ALA A 286 -18.08 0.33 12.16
N THR A 287 -17.07 0.60 11.34
CA THR A 287 -17.20 0.62 9.87
C THR A 287 -16.11 -0.23 9.21
N PRO A 288 -16.14 -1.55 9.38
CA PRO A 288 -15.21 -2.43 8.70
C PRO A 288 -15.44 -2.37 7.18
N TYR A 289 -14.40 -2.70 6.41
CA TYR A 289 -14.44 -2.64 4.96
C TYR A 289 -13.76 -3.85 4.33
N VAL A 290 -14.09 -4.13 3.07
CA VAL A 290 -13.56 -5.28 2.33
C VAL A 290 -12.67 -4.78 1.21
N GLN A 291 -11.52 -5.42 1.05
CA GLN A 291 -10.63 -5.24 -0.09
C GLN A 291 -10.39 -6.58 -0.78
N VAL A 292 -10.54 -6.61 -2.10
CA VAL A 292 -10.19 -7.78 -2.91
C VAL A 292 -8.67 -7.94 -2.90
N VAL A 293 -8.16 -9.14 -2.63
CA VAL A 293 -6.74 -9.41 -2.81
C VAL A 293 -6.53 -9.86 -4.25
N GLN A 294 -5.80 -9.03 -4.99
CA GLN A 294 -5.39 -9.29 -6.35
C GLN A 294 -3.90 -9.03 -6.47
N ASP A 295 -3.30 -9.65 -7.47
CA ASP A 295 -1.93 -9.39 -7.83
C ASP A 295 -1.78 -9.16 -9.34
N VAL A 296 -0.77 -8.38 -9.70
CA VAL A 296 -0.38 -8.12 -11.09
C VAL A 296 1.10 -7.84 -11.12
N ARG A 297 1.77 -8.25 -12.20
CA ARG A 297 3.15 -7.89 -12.48
C ARG A 297 3.28 -7.53 -13.95
N SER A 298 3.86 -6.37 -14.22
CA SER A 298 4.25 -5.98 -15.57
C SER A 298 5.61 -6.60 -15.91
N GLY A 299 5.76 -7.09 -17.14
CA GLY A 299 7.03 -7.47 -17.76
C GLY A 299 7.79 -6.28 -18.34
N LYS A 300 7.16 -5.10 -18.43
CA LYS A 300 7.77 -3.82 -18.81
C LYS A 300 7.29 -2.72 -17.85
N MET A 301 8.21 -1.89 -17.37
CA MET A 301 7.95 -0.76 -16.48
C MET A 301 8.28 0.58 -17.12
N ALA A 302 9.00 0.62 -18.24
CA ALA A 302 9.30 1.87 -18.94
C ALA A 302 9.05 1.76 -20.45
N ASP A 303 8.64 2.86 -21.06
CA ASP A 303 8.53 2.97 -22.52
C ASP A 303 8.86 4.38 -22.97
N GLY A 304 9.96 4.56 -23.71
CA GLY A 304 10.44 5.87 -24.13
C GLY A 304 10.75 6.79 -22.94
N ARG A 305 9.86 7.75 -22.69
CA ARG A 305 9.94 8.77 -21.63
C ARG A 305 8.89 8.56 -20.53
N VAL A 306 8.29 7.36 -20.47
CA VAL A 306 7.24 7.00 -19.52
C VAL A 306 7.71 5.88 -18.60
N ALA A 307 7.39 5.97 -17.31
CA ALA A 307 7.66 4.94 -16.31
C ALA A 307 6.39 4.55 -15.52
N LEU A 308 6.29 3.28 -15.10
CA LEU A 308 5.31 2.74 -14.16
C LEU A 308 5.99 2.43 -12.82
N ILE A 309 5.44 2.87 -11.70
CA ILE A 309 6.01 2.58 -10.37
C ILE A 309 4.97 2.04 -9.38
N GLY A 310 5.44 1.37 -8.33
CA GLY A 310 4.58 0.85 -7.26
C GLY A 310 3.51 -0.09 -7.80
N ASP A 311 2.30 -0.01 -7.24
CA ASP A 311 1.16 -0.85 -7.64
C ASP A 311 0.73 -0.66 -9.10
N ALA A 312 1.12 0.44 -9.76
CA ALA A 312 0.90 0.62 -11.20
C ALA A 312 1.69 -0.40 -12.02
N ALA A 313 2.92 -0.70 -11.60
CA ALA A 313 3.78 -1.71 -12.21
C ALA A 313 3.57 -3.12 -11.65
N CYS A 314 3.48 -3.24 -10.32
CA CYS A 314 3.40 -4.51 -9.61
C CYS A 314 2.48 -4.38 -8.39
N GLY A 315 1.22 -4.77 -8.53
CA GLY A 315 0.30 -4.91 -7.40
C GLY A 315 0.65 -6.18 -6.62
N ALA A 316 1.28 -6.02 -5.47
CA ALA A 316 1.69 -7.13 -4.61
C ALA A 316 0.60 -7.45 -3.56
N ARG A 317 0.47 -8.73 -3.20
CA ARG A 317 -0.34 -9.13 -2.05
C ARG A 317 0.22 -8.50 -0.76
N PRO A 318 -0.63 -8.09 0.20
CA PRO A 318 -0.21 -7.32 1.37
C PRO A 318 0.62 -8.08 2.42
N HIS A 319 0.86 -9.38 2.25
CA HIS A 319 1.42 -10.27 3.28
C HIS A 319 2.82 -9.90 3.77
N ALA A 320 3.67 -9.28 2.93
CA ALA A 320 4.99 -8.79 3.35
C ALA A 320 4.99 -7.32 3.82
N ALA A 321 3.81 -6.67 3.85
CA ALA A 321 3.62 -5.26 4.19
C ALA A 321 4.56 -4.30 3.43
N ALA A 322 4.84 -4.60 2.15
CA ALA A 322 5.92 -3.96 1.39
C ALA A 322 5.48 -3.11 0.19
N GLY A 323 4.18 -2.92 -0.04
CA GLY A 323 3.68 -2.17 -1.21
C GLY A 323 4.20 -0.72 -1.26
N THR A 324 4.16 -0.01 -0.13
CA THR A 324 4.70 1.36 -0.04
C THR A 324 6.22 1.40 -0.16
N ALA A 325 6.91 0.43 0.44
CA ALA A 325 8.36 0.29 0.35
C ALA A 325 8.79 0.07 -1.10
N LYS A 326 8.10 -0.82 -1.82
CA LYS A 326 8.33 -1.08 -3.25
C LYS A 326 8.14 0.19 -4.08
N ALA A 327 7.05 0.92 -3.87
CA ALA A 327 6.78 2.15 -4.60
C ALA A 327 7.83 3.24 -4.32
N ALA A 328 8.29 3.37 -3.08
CA ALA A 328 9.37 4.29 -2.72
C ALA A 328 10.72 3.86 -3.33
N ALA A 329 11.05 2.56 -3.29
CA ALA A 329 12.26 2.01 -3.89
C ALA A 329 12.31 2.24 -5.41
N ASP A 330 11.17 2.12 -6.10
CA ASP A 330 11.06 2.48 -7.52
C ASP A 330 11.44 3.94 -7.78
N GLY A 331 10.92 4.87 -6.97
CA GLY A 331 11.24 6.29 -7.06
C GLY A 331 12.70 6.61 -6.77
N TRP A 332 13.29 6.01 -5.72
CA TRP A 332 14.70 6.18 -5.39
C TRP A 332 15.63 5.65 -6.48
N ALA A 333 15.37 4.45 -7.00
CA ALA A 333 16.15 3.89 -8.09
C ALA A 333 16.03 4.75 -9.36
N LEU A 334 14.85 5.33 -9.63
CA LEU A 334 14.63 6.21 -10.76
C LEU A 334 15.43 7.52 -10.63
N HIS A 335 15.41 8.12 -9.44
CA HIS A 335 16.23 9.27 -9.09
C HIS A 335 17.72 9.00 -9.38
N ASP A 336 18.24 7.89 -8.88
CA ASP A 336 19.66 7.54 -9.02
C ASP A 336 20.03 7.29 -10.49
N ALA A 337 19.15 6.63 -11.26
CA ALA A 337 19.35 6.41 -12.69
C ALA A 337 19.35 7.71 -13.48
N LEU A 338 18.45 8.65 -13.17
CA LEU A 338 18.37 9.96 -13.83
C LEU A 338 19.64 10.78 -13.55
N GLN A 339 20.16 10.78 -12.33
CA GLN A 339 21.40 11.49 -12.01
C GLN A 339 22.61 10.98 -12.80
N GLN A 340 22.61 9.71 -13.21
CA GLN A 340 23.71 9.08 -13.94
C GLN A 340 23.56 9.14 -15.47
N ALA A 341 22.50 9.76 -15.97
CA ALA A 341 22.16 9.73 -17.40
C ALA A 341 22.43 11.05 -18.14
N ASP A 342 23.02 12.04 -17.48
CA ASP A 342 23.44 13.31 -18.09
C ASP A 342 22.36 14.01 -18.95
N GLY A 343 21.09 13.89 -18.54
CA GLY A 343 19.94 14.48 -19.24
C GLY A 343 19.20 13.53 -20.19
N ASP A 344 19.74 12.35 -20.51
CA ASP A 344 19.07 11.34 -21.34
C ASP A 344 18.09 10.50 -20.51
N ILE A 345 16.85 11.00 -20.42
CA ILE A 345 15.75 10.35 -19.70
C ILE A 345 15.48 8.93 -20.23
N ALA A 346 15.52 8.72 -21.54
CA ALA A 346 15.22 7.41 -22.11
C ALA A 346 16.31 6.38 -21.77
N ALA A 347 17.58 6.80 -21.76
CA ALA A 347 18.68 5.96 -21.28
C ALA A 347 18.58 5.66 -19.78
N ALA A 348 18.21 6.65 -18.96
CA ALA A 348 17.98 6.46 -17.53
C ALA A 348 16.94 5.36 -17.27
N LEU A 349 15.79 5.43 -17.97
CA LEU A 349 14.71 4.46 -17.82
C LEU A 349 15.11 3.05 -18.27
N ARG A 350 15.84 2.92 -19.39
CA ARG A 350 16.39 1.62 -19.84
C ARG A 350 17.35 1.00 -18.83
N LYS A 351 18.13 1.82 -18.11
CA LYS A 351 19.06 1.36 -17.08
C LYS A 351 18.34 0.99 -15.77
N TRP A 352 17.29 1.73 -15.42
CA TRP A 352 16.51 1.58 -14.20
C TRP A 352 15.63 0.32 -14.20
N GLU A 353 14.93 0.06 -15.30
CA GLU A 353 13.87 -0.95 -15.39
C GLU A 353 14.28 -2.38 -14.95
N PRO A 354 15.42 -2.95 -15.40
CA PRO A 354 15.72 -4.37 -15.14
C PRO A 354 15.79 -4.72 -13.65
N ALA A 355 16.38 -3.85 -12.83
CA ALA A 355 16.49 -4.08 -11.39
C ALA A 355 15.11 -3.99 -10.70
N GLN A 356 14.25 -3.08 -11.14
CA GLN A 356 12.91 -2.92 -10.56
C GLN A 356 11.95 -4.04 -10.99
N LEU A 357 12.09 -4.57 -12.20
CA LEU A 357 11.39 -5.78 -12.64
C LEU A 357 11.80 -6.99 -11.80
N ALA A 358 13.10 -7.17 -11.54
CA ALA A 358 13.60 -8.25 -10.69
C ALA A 358 13.11 -8.12 -9.25
N LEU A 359 13.10 -6.90 -8.70
CA LEU A 359 12.56 -6.62 -7.37
C LEU A 359 11.07 -6.92 -7.29
N SER A 360 10.30 -6.52 -8.32
CA SER A 360 8.86 -6.82 -8.43
C SER A 360 8.60 -8.32 -8.47
N ALA A 361 9.39 -9.07 -9.25
CA ALA A 361 9.28 -10.52 -9.35
C ALA A 361 9.54 -11.21 -8.01
N ALA A 362 10.63 -10.86 -7.34
CA ALA A 362 11.01 -11.45 -6.06
C ALA A 362 9.98 -11.13 -4.95
N LEU A 363 9.48 -9.90 -4.90
CA LEU A 363 8.43 -9.53 -3.96
C LEU A 363 7.15 -10.32 -4.23
N LEU A 364 6.72 -10.40 -5.51
CA LEU A 364 5.48 -11.08 -5.86
C LEU A 364 5.53 -12.57 -5.54
N GLU A 365 6.62 -13.25 -5.90
CA GLU A 365 6.82 -14.68 -5.59
C GLU A 365 6.66 -14.94 -4.09
N ARG A 366 7.31 -14.12 -3.26
CA ARG A 366 7.24 -14.25 -1.80
C ARG A 366 5.82 -14.02 -1.27
N VAL A 367 5.16 -12.93 -1.66
CA VAL A 367 3.82 -12.64 -1.09
C VAL A 367 2.76 -13.59 -1.62
N VAL A 368 2.93 -14.15 -2.82
CA VAL A 368 2.13 -15.28 -3.30
C VAL A 368 2.33 -16.46 -2.37
N ASP A 369 3.58 -16.90 -2.15
CA ASP A 369 3.89 -18.02 -1.27
C ASP A 369 3.31 -17.84 0.15
N MET A 370 3.50 -16.67 0.76
CA MET A 370 2.92 -16.34 2.07
C MET A 370 1.39 -16.50 2.10
N GLY A 371 0.70 -15.94 1.10
CA GLY A 371 -0.74 -16.06 0.96
C GLY A 371 -1.19 -17.52 0.79
N GLU A 372 -0.52 -18.29 -0.08
CA GLU A 372 -0.84 -19.70 -0.31
C GLU A 372 -0.65 -20.56 0.94
N ARG A 373 0.36 -20.28 1.77
CA ARG A 373 0.61 -20.98 3.04
C ARG A 373 -0.54 -20.82 4.04
N ALA A 374 -1.04 -19.60 4.22
CA ALA A 374 -2.12 -19.32 5.15
C ALA A 374 -3.49 -19.72 4.61
N GLN A 375 -3.75 -19.46 3.33
CA GLN A 375 -5.10 -19.53 2.77
C GLN A 375 -5.46 -20.90 2.19
N PHE A 376 -4.48 -21.69 1.70
CA PHE A 376 -4.79 -22.91 0.94
C PHE A 376 -4.00 -24.14 1.36
N ARG A 377 -2.70 -24.00 1.67
CA ARG A 377 -1.83 -25.14 1.99
C ARG A 377 -1.80 -25.50 3.48
N GLY A 378 -2.16 -24.58 4.36
CA GLY A 378 -2.09 -24.79 5.81
C GLY A 378 -0.65 -24.98 6.33
N THR A 379 0.32 -24.37 5.65
CA THR A 379 1.77 -24.49 5.96
C THR A 379 2.37 -23.19 6.49
N TRP A 380 1.54 -22.30 7.04
CA TRP A 380 2.01 -21.11 7.75
C TRP A 380 2.48 -21.50 9.15
N THR A 381 3.80 -21.51 9.36
CA THR A 381 4.40 -21.89 10.65
C THR A 381 4.79 -20.63 11.44
N PRO A 382 4.24 -20.41 12.66
CA PRO A 382 4.66 -19.33 13.54
C PRO A 382 6.18 -19.27 13.74
N GLY A 383 6.76 -18.08 13.51
CA GLY A 383 8.20 -17.86 13.66
C GLY A 383 9.07 -18.25 12.47
N ASP A 384 8.52 -18.80 11.38
CA ASP A 384 9.26 -19.02 10.14
C ASP A 384 9.82 -17.68 9.61
N PRO A 385 11.15 -17.53 9.49
CA PRO A 385 11.75 -16.29 9.02
C PRO A 385 11.25 -15.83 7.65
N SER A 386 10.86 -16.76 6.75
CA SER A 386 10.36 -16.45 5.41
C SER A 386 9.06 -15.64 5.43
N LEU A 387 8.31 -15.70 6.53
CA LEU A 387 7.04 -14.99 6.75
C LEU A 387 7.20 -13.59 7.33
N ARG A 388 8.44 -13.14 7.58
CA ARG A 388 8.69 -11.78 8.07
C ARG A 388 8.20 -10.75 7.06
N PHE A 389 7.93 -9.54 7.52
CA PHE A 389 7.72 -8.42 6.62
C PHE A 389 9.02 -7.99 5.93
N GLY A 390 8.89 -7.21 4.87
CA GLY A 390 10.02 -6.63 4.16
C GLY A 390 9.83 -6.62 2.65
N LEU A 391 10.35 -5.59 2.00
CA LEU A 391 10.52 -5.54 0.55
C LEU A 391 11.50 -6.62 0.08
N TYR A 392 12.60 -6.76 0.82
CA TYR A 392 13.63 -7.76 0.55
C TYR A 392 13.37 -9.04 1.36
N ALA A 393 13.87 -10.16 0.85
CA ALA A 393 13.86 -11.43 1.57
C ALA A 393 14.60 -11.28 2.92
N PRO A 394 14.20 -12.02 3.96
CA PRO A 394 14.84 -11.94 5.27
C PRO A 394 16.36 -12.19 5.18
N GLY A 395 17.15 -11.36 5.85
CA GLY A 395 18.62 -11.50 5.88
C GLY A 395 19.38 -10.77 4.77
N ARG A 396 18.70 -9.91 3.99
CA ARG A 396 19.32 -8.94 3.09
C ARG A 396 19.39 -7.54 3.69
#